data_AF-A0AAU5TR51-F1
#
_entry.id   AF-A0AAU5TR51-F1
#
_cell.length_a   1.000
_cell.length_b   1.000
_cell.length_c   1.000
_cell.angle_alpha   90.00
_cell.angle_beta   90.00
_cell.angle_gamma   90.00
#
_symmetry.space_group_name_H-M   'P 1'
#
loop_
_entity.id
_entity.type
_entity.pdbx_description
1 polymer ?
#
loop_
_entity_poly.entity_id
_entity_poly.type
_entity_poly.pdbx_seq_one_letter_code
_entity_poly.pdbx_strand_id
1 'polypeptide(L)'
;MTALLRYQTALLVRSQRWLPPFILYAVFLGVGVQSGQPILDSLGYAAAALLPVAAWLVRICVSGEPPAARACVAAAVGPARAHLASLLVALGAAAAVGTVATVLVTLISDPVSSDHQIRVPRFPAGGSGLLAVLACALLGTAVGALTAWPLLRSPGRAVPTMLLAALLSVVVTGSPAQAAVSGLVTGSQKGTVPLPLLPLMAAAAVTAVALAVACVRASRRSP
;
A
#
# COMPACT_ATOMS: atom_id res chain seq x y z
N MET A 1 19.68 11.57 -3.51
CA MET A 1 18.49 10.71 -3.33
C MET A 1 18.19 9.87 -4.57
N THR A 2 18.17 10.46 -5.77
CA THR A 2 17.86 9.75 -7.03
C THR A 2 18.72 8.52 -7.29
N ALA A 3 20.04 8.60 -7.06
CA ALA A 3 20.94 7.45 -7.20
C ALA A 3 20.59 6.30 -6.22
N LEU A 4 20.18 6.64 -4.99
CA LEU A 4 19.84 5.66 -3.96
C LEU A 4 18.48 4.99 -4.25
N LEU A 5 17.52 5.74 -4.81
CA LEU A 5 16.26 5.18 -5.32
C LEU A 5 16.51 4.24 -6.51
N ARG A 6 17.38 4.62 -7.45
CA ARG A 6 17.78 3.75 -8.57
C ARG A 6 18.45 2.46 -8.09
N TYR A 7 19.30 2.56 -7.08
CA TYR A 7 19.93 1.41 -6.46
C TYR A 7 18.90 0.47 -5.80
N GLN A 8 18.02 1.00 -4.93
CA GLN A 8 17.03 0.21 -4.22
C GLN A 8 15.97 -0.38 -5.17
N THR A 9 15.57 0.34 -6.21
CA THR A 9 14.67 -0.19 -7.26
C THR A 9 15.32 -1.34 -8.02
N ALA A 10 16.59 -1.20 -8.42
CA ALA A 10 17.33 -2.28 -9.08
C ALA A 10 17.45 -3.52 -8.18
N LEU A 11 17.70 -3.32 -6.88
CA LEU A 11 17.75 -4.41 -5.91
C LEU A 11 16.40 -5.12 -5.79
N LEU A 12 15.30 -4.35 -5.67
CA LEU A 12 13.95 -4.91 -5.60
C LEU A 12 13.65 -5.75 -6.85
N VAL A 13 13.82 -5.18 -8.04
CA VAL A 13 13.51 -5.84 -9.32
C VAL A 13 14.33 -7.12 -9.48
N ARG A 14 15.64 -7.07 -9.21
CA ARG A 14 16.54 -8.23 -9.36
C ARG A 14 16.32 -9.31 -8.30
N SER A 15 15.78 -8.95 -7.12
CA SER A 15 15.58 -9.92 -6.05
C SER A 15 14.50 -10.96 -6.36
N GLN A 16 13.57 -10.68 -7.28
CA GLN A 16 12.38 -11.50 -7.58
C GLN A 16 11.48 -11.80 -6.37
N ARG A 17 11.81 -11.28 -5.17
CA ARG A 17 11.04 -11.48 -3.93
C ARG A 17 9.71 -10.72 -3.92
N TRP A 18 9.50 -9.85 -4.91
CA TRP A 18 8.25 -9.15 -5.14
C TRP A 18 7.20 -10.03 -5.85
N LEU A 19 7.59 -11.17 -6.44
CA LEU A 19 6.67 -12.08 -7.12
C LEU A 19 5.56 -12.62 -6.21
N PRO A 20 5.84 -13.17 -5.01
CA PRO A 20 4.78 -13.72 -4.16
C PRO A 20 3.66 -12.73 -3.79
N PRO A 21 3.94 -11.50 -3.28
CA PRO A 21 2.86 -10.55 -2.99
C PRO A 21 2.10 -10.12 -4.25
N PHE A 22 2.77 -10.00 -5.40
CA PHE A 22 2.13 -9.62 -6.65
C PHE A 22 1.21 -10.72 -7.19
N ILE A 23 1.67 -11.98 -7.19
CA ILE A 23 0.87 -13.13 -7.61
C ILE A 23 -0.35 -13.28 -6.70
N LEU A 24 -0.16 -13.19 -5.38
CA LEU A 24 -1.27 -13.30 -4.43
C LEU A 24 -2.31 -12.20 -4.66
N TYR A 25 -1.89 -10.96 -4.90
CA TYR A 25 -2.78 -9.86 -5.23
C TYR A 25 -3.52 -10.08 -6.54
N ALA A 26 -2.82 -10.55 -7.59
CA ALA A 26 -3.41 -10.84 -8.89
C ALA A 26 -4.46 -11.97 -8.80
N VAL A 27 -4.17 -13.05 -8.07
CA VAL A 27 -5.12 -14.13 -7.80
C VAL A 27 -6.33 -13.62 -7.03
N PHE A 28 -6.11 -12.82 -5.99
CA PHE A 28 -7.19 -12.24 -5.20
C PHE A 28 -8.12 -11.36 -6.05
N LEU A 29 -7.56 -10.51 -6.92
CA LEU A 29 -8.33 -9.72 -7.87
C LEU A 29 -9.06 -10.58 -8.91
N GLY A 30 -8.40 -11.59 -9.47
CA GLY A 30 -8.99 -12.48 -10.47
C GLY A 30 -10.18 -13.28 -9.93
N VAL A 31 -10.19 -13.58 -8.63
CA VAL A 31 -11.32 -14.26 -7.96
C VAL A 31 -12.42 -13.27 -7.58
N GLY A 32 -12.04 -12.11 -7.03
CA GLY A 32 -12.99 -11.18 -6.42
C GLY A 32 -13.59 -10.13 -7.34
N VAL A 33 -12.94 -9.82 -8.48
CA VAL A 33 -13.42 -8.84 -9.46
C VAL A 33 -13.90 -9.57 -10.71
N GLN A 34 -15.20 -9.45 -10.98
CA GLN A 34 -15.84 -10.09 -12.13
C GLN A 34 -16.51 -9.04 -13.01
N SER A 35 -16.61 -9.34 -14.31
CA SER A 35 -17.36 -8.50 -15.26
C SER A 35 -18.83 -8.43 -14.83
N GLY A 36 -19.43 -7.23 -14.90
CA GLY A 36 -20.80 -7.01 -14.44
C GLY A 36 -20.91 -6.50 -13.00
N GLN A 37 -19.82 -6.48 -12.24
CA GLN A 37 -19.86 -5.95 -10.88
C GLN A 37 -19.81 -4.41 -10.86
N PRO A 38 -20.46 -3.77 -9.86
CA PRO A 38 -20.41 -2.32 -9.66
C PRO A 38 -18.98 -1.81 -9.48
N ILE A 39 -18.60 -0.82 -10.28
CA ILE A 39 -17.24 -0.27 -10.32
C ILE A 39 -16.73 0.22 -8.96
N LEU A 40 -17.57 0.86 -8.13
CA LEU A 40 -17.14 1.36 -6.81
C LEU A 40 -16.85 0.23 -5.82
N ASP A 41 -17.62 -0.85 -5.86
CA ASP A 41 -17.45 -2.00 -4.96
C ASP A 41 -16.19 -2.79 -5.32
N SER A 42 -15.97 -3.05 -6.61
CA SER A 42 -14.75 -3.70 -7.10
C SER A 42 -13.49 -2.86 -6.80
N LEU A 43 -13.58 -1.53 -6.90
CA LEU A 43 -12.48 -0.62 -6.54
C LEU A 43 -12.20 -0.63 -5.04
N GLY A 44 -13.23 -0.66 -4.19
CA GLY A 44 -13.08 -0.80 -2.74
C GLY A 44 -12.37 -2.11 -2.37
N TYR A 45 -12.76 -3.21 -3.01
CA TYR A 45 -12.13 -4.52 -2.83
C TYR A 45 -10.65 -4.53 -3.25
N ALA A 46 -10.35 -3.96 -4.42
CA ALA A 46 -8.99 -3.86 -4.93
C ALA A 46 -8.07 -2.99 -4.06
N ALA A 47 -8.60 -1.88 -3.52
CA ALA A 47 -7.86 -1.00 -2.61
C ALA A 47 -7.54 -1.69 -1.28
N ALA A 48 -8.51 -2.38 -0.68
CA ALA A 48 -8.34 -3.06 0.61
C ALA A 48 -7.23 -4.11 0.57
N ALA A 49 -7.19 -4.91 -0.50
CA ALA A 49 -6.19 -5.97 -0.66
C ALA A 49 -4.77 -5.46 -0.96
N LEU A 50 -4.62 -4.21 -1.38
CA LEU A 50 -3.31 -3.62 -1.63
C LEU A 50 -2.55 -3.31 -0.33
N LEU A 51 -3.25 -3.10 0.78
CA LEU A 51 -2.65 -2.76 2.07
C LEU A 51 -1.64 -3.81 2.58
N PRO A 52 -1.98 -5.12 2.66
CA PRO A 52 -1.00 -6.14 3.03
C PRO A 52 0.13 -6.30 2.01
N VAL A 53 -0.14 -6.07 0.72
CA VAL A 53 0.86 -6.12 -0.36
C VAL A 53 1.91 -5.01 -0.17
N ALA A 54 1.47 -3.77 0.10
CA ALA A 54 2.34 -2.65 0.37
C ALA A 54 3.22 -2.87 1.61
N ALA A 55 2.64 -3.41 2.69
CA ALA A 55 3.38 -3.77 3.89
C ALA A 55 4.45 -4.85 3.61
N TRP A 56 4.13 -5.84 2.76
CA TRP A 56 5.07 -6.89 2.37
C TRP A 56 6.22 -6.32 1.52
N LEU A 57 5.89 -5.45 0.55
CA LEU A 57 6.91 -4.77 -0.26
C LEU A 57 7.89 -3.95 0.59
N VAL A 58 7.41 -3.27 1.63
CA VAL A 58 8.28 -2.58 2.60
C VAL A 58 9.24 -3.56 3.25
N ARG A 59 8.74 -4.70 3.73
CA ARG A 59 9.61 -5.72 4.34
C ARG A 59 10.66 -6.24 3.36
N ILE A 60 10.31 -6.48 2.11
CA ILE A 60 11.24 -6.92 1.06
C ILE A 60 12.33 -5.86 0.86
N CYS A 61 11.96 -4.58 0.71
CA CYS A 61 12.93 -3.51 0.48
C CYS A 61 13.87 -3.31 1.68
N VAL A 62 13.34 -3.32 2.90
CA VAL A 62 14.14 -3.12 4.14
C VAL A 62 15.08 -4.30 4.43
N SER A 63 14.73 -5.52 3.99
CA SER A 63 15.52 -6.74 4.21
C SER A 63 16.29 -7.23 2.98
N GLY A 64 16.18 -6.53 1.85
CA GLY A 64 16.79 -6.95 0.58
C GLY A 64 18.31 -6.85 0.57
N GLU A 65 18.87 -5.94 1.36
CA GLU A 65 20.29 -5.63 1.35
C GLU A 65 21.08 -6.42 2.41
N PRO A 66 22.22 -7.06 2.06
CA PRO A 66 23.09 -7.73 3.01
C PRO A 66 23.61 -6.76 4.10
N PRO A 67 23.88 -7.23 5.33
CA PRO A 67 24.33 -6.36 6.43
C PRO A 67 25.58 -5.53 6.09
N ALA A 68 26.55 -6.12 5.40
CA ALA A 68 27.78 -5.43 5.00
C ALA A 68 27.51 -4.27 4.01
N ALA A 69 26.72 -4.52 2.96
CA ALA A 69 26.34 -3.50 1.98
C ALA A 69 25.54 -2.36 2.65
N ARG A 70 24.65 -2.72 3.58
CA ARG A 70 23.86 -1.76 4.34
C ARG A 70 24.73 -0.83 5.20
N ALA A 71 25.78 -1.35 5.81
CA ALA A 71 26.74 -0.55 6.58
C ALA A 71 27.47 0.45 5.67
N CYS A 72 27.91 0.03 4.48
CA CYS A 72 28.54 0.92 3.50
C CYS A 72 27.59 2.03 3.03
N VAL A 73 26.34 1.70 2.71
CA VAL A 73 25.34 2.71 2.27
C VAL A 73 24.99 3.67 3.41
N ALA A 74 24.87 3.16 4.65
CA ALA A 74 24.64 3.97 5.83
C ALA A 74 25.82 4.92 6.13
N ALA A 75 27.06 4.45 5.97
CA ALA A 75 28.25 5.29 6.12
C ALA A 75 28.34 6.37 5.02
N ALA A 76 27.98 6.04 3.78
CA ALA A 76 28.09 6.96 2.65
C ALA A 76 27.01 8.07 2.64
N VAL A 77 25.76 7.75 3.03
CA VAL A 77 24.61 8.67 2.84
C VAL A 77 23.84 8.93 4.14
N GLY A 78 24.15 8.21 5.21
CA GLY A 78 23.46 8.25 6.49
C GLY A 78 22.36 7.19 6.60
N PRO A 79 22.20 6.55 7.77
CA PRO A 79 21.25 5.43 7.95
C PRO A 79 19.79 5.82 7.76
N ALA A 80 19.39 7.01 8.19
CA ALA A 80 18.03 7.51 8.02
C ALA A 80 17.67 7.69 6.53
N ARG A 81 18.60 8.25 5.73
CA ARG A 81 18.40 8.47 4.29
C ARG A 81 18.39 7.16 3.50
N ALA A 82 19.24 6.20 3.88
CA ALA A 82 19.24 4.85 3.31
C ALA A 82 17.92 4.13 3.56
N HIS A 83 17.42 4.18 4.81
CA HIS A 83 16.15 3.57 5.18
C HIS A 83 14.96 4.23 4.48
N LEU A 84 14.89 5.57 4.48
CA LEU A 84 13.82 6.33 3.81
C LEU A 84 13.72 5.97 2.33
N ALA A 85 14.83 5.81 1.63
CA ALA A 85 14.79 5.43 0.22
C ALA A 85 14.20 4.02 0.00
N SER A 86 14.53 3.04 0.86
CA SER A 86 13.89 1.71 0.77
C SER A 86 12.36 1.78 0.95
N LEU A 87 11.89 2.66 1.84
CA LEU A 87 10.46 2.87 2.10
C LEU A 87 9.78 3.59 0.93
N LEU A 88 10.44 4.59 0.34
CA LEU A 88 9.95 5.26 -0.87
C LEU A 88 9.87 4.34 -2.08
N VAL A 89 10.86 3.45 -2.26
CA VAL A 89 10.81 2.45 -3.33
C VAL A 89 9.65 1.48 -3.13
N ALA A 90 9.44 1.00 -1.90
CA ALA A 90 8.30 0.13 -1.60
C ALA A 90 6.95 0.83 -1.82
N LEU A 91 6.82 2.09 -1.39
CA LEU A 91 5.62 2.91 -1.61
C LEU A 91 5.37 3.13 -3.11
N GLY A 92 6.41 3.47 -3.87
CA GLY A 92 6.32 3.67 -5.31
C GLY A 92 5.91 2.40 -6.05
N ALA A 93 6.47 1.25 -5.67
CA ALA A 93 6.09 -0.04 -6.21
C ALA A 93 4.62 -0.39 -5.89
N ALA A 94 4.18 -0.20 -4.64
CA ALA A 94 2.80 -0.44 -4.23
C ALA A 94 1.82 0.49 -4.97
N ALA A 95 2.18 1.77 -5.10
CA ALA A 95 1.38 2.75 -5.84
C ALA A 95 1.26 2.36 -7.33
N ALA A 96 2.35 1.94 -7.97
CA ALA A 96 2.33 1.48 -9.36
C ALA A 96 1.46 0.23 -9.56
N VAL A 97 1.54 -0.75 -8.65
CA VAL A 97 0.67 -1.93 -8.69
C VAL A 97 -0.80 -1.55 -8.50
N GLY A 98 -1.07 -0.66 -7.53
CA GLY A 98 -2.41 -0.17 -7.25
C GLY A 98 -3.01 0.64 -8.40
N THR A 99 -2.22 1.48 -9.08
CA THR A 99 -2.69 2.26 -10.23
C THR A 99 -3.04 1.35 -11.39
N VAL A 100 -2.19 0.36 -11.70
CA VAL A 100 -2.47 -0.64 -12.74
C VAL A 100 -3.74 -1.42 -12.39
N ALA A 101 -3.89 -1.89 -11.15
CA ALA A 101 -5.10 -2.57 -10.72
C ALA A 101 -6.35 -1.68 -10.82
N THR A 102 -6.26 -0.41 -10.43
CA THR A 102 -7.36 0.56 -10.57
C THR A 102 -7.77 0.72 -12.04
N VAL A 103 -6.81 0.83 -12.95
CA VAL A 103 -7.09 0.94 -14.39
C VAL A 103 -7.75 -0.34 -14.90
N LEU A 104 -7.25 -1.52 -14.53
CA LEU A 104 -7.84 -2.79 -14.94
C LEU A 104 -9.26 -2.97 -14.41
N VAL A 105 -9.49 -2.69 -13.12
CA VAL A 105 -10.81 -2.79 -12.49
C VAL A 105 -11.79 -1.80 -13.11
N THR A 106 -11.38 -0.56 -13.39
CA THR A 106 -12.26 0.43 -14.05
C THR A 106 -12.62 0.05 -15.49
N LEU A 107 -11.78 -0.74 -16.17
CA LEU A 107 -12.06 -1.23 -17.53
C LEU A 107 -12.97 -2.47 -17.54
N ILE A 108 -12.85 -3.34 -16.53
CA ILE A 108 -13.59 -4.62 -16.45
C ILE A 108 -14.95 -4.47 -15.77
N SER A 109 -15.05 -3.60 -14.75
CA SER A 109 -16.28 -3.41 -13.97
C SER A 109 -17.30 -2.54 -14.68
N ASP A 110 -18.58 -2.75 -14.37
CA ASP A 110 -19.65 -2.00 -14.98
C ASP A 110 -19.85 -0.63 -14.32
N PRO A 111 -20.12 0.43 -15.11
CA PRO A 111 -20.28 1.80 -14.64
C PRO A 111 -21.68 2.01 -14.02
N VAL A 112 -22.05 1.14 -13.08
CA VAL A 112 -23.37 1.11 -12.45
C VAL A 112 -23.21 1.13 -10.94
N SER A 113 -24.23 1.67 -10.27
CA SER A 113 -24.44 1.57 -8.82
C SER A 113 -24.77 0.13 -8.41
N SER A 114 -24.67 -0.20 -7.12
CA SER A 114 -24.93 -1.56 -6.60
C SER A 114 -26.30 -2.11 -7.04
N ASP A 115 -27.34 -1.27 -7.09
CA ASP A 115 -28.69 -1.68 -7.49
C ASP A 115 -28.88 -1.73 -9.03
N HIS A 116 -27.83 -1.44 -9.80
CA HIS A 116 -27.82 -1.37 -11.27
C HIS A 116 -28.78 -0.34 -11.87
N GLN A 117 -29.40 0.51 -11.04
CA GLN A 117 -30.37 1.52 -11.46
C GLN A 117 -29.70 2.82 -11.95
N ILE A 118 -28.56 3.18 -11.36
CA ILE A 118 -27.90 4.47 -11.60
C ILE A 118 -26.58 4.24 -12.33
N ARG A 119 -26.40 4.92 -13.47
CA ARG A 119 -25.13 4.93 -14.18
C ARG A 119 -24.14 5.85 -13.46
N VAL A 120 -22.99 5.31 -13.10
CA VAL A 120 -21.90 6.04 -12.44
C VAL A 120 -20.83 6.39 -13.48
N PRO A 121 -20.44 7.67 -13.62
CA PRO A 121 -19.42 8.06 -14.58
C PRO A 121 -18.05 7.42 -14.24
N ARG A 122 -17.44 6.76 -15.23
CA ARG A 122 -16.20 5.96 -15.08
C ARG A 122 -14.99 6.76 -14.61
N PHE A 123 -14.79 7.96 -15.17
CA PHE A 123 -13.65 8.81 -14.83
C PHE A 123 -13.61 9.25 -13.36
N PRO A 124 -14.68 9.85 -12.80
CA PRO A 124 -14.69 10.22 -11.39
C PRO A 124 -14.67 8.99 -10.48
N ALA A 125 -15.30 7.87 -10.85
CA ALA A 125 -15.20 6.60 -10.12
C ALA A 125 -13.77 6.05 -10.08
N GLY A 126 -13.04 6.11 -11.20
CA GLY A 126 -11.63 5.74 -11.25
C GLY A 126 -10.77 6.68 -10.39
N GLY A 127 -11.08 7.98 -10.38
CA GLY A 127 -10.42 8.96 -9.50
C GLY A 127 -10.62 8.66 -8.02
N SER A 128 -11.84 8.34 -7.59
CA SER A 128 -12.11 7.98 -6.19
C SER A 128 -11.43 6.66 -5.80
N GLY A 129 -11.45 5.65 -6.68
CA GLY A 129 -10.73 4.40 -6.50
C GLY A 129 -9.22 4.60 -6.38
N LEU A 130 -8.64 5.46 -7.21
CA LEU A 130 -7.21 5.79 -7.15
C LEU A 130 -6.83 6.44 -5.81
N LEU A 131 -7.65 7.38 -5.32
CA LEU A 131 -7.42 8.01 -4.02
C LEU A 131 -7.50 6.99 -2.87
N ALA A 132 -8.45 6.05 -2.92
CA ALA A 132 -8.57 4.98 -1.95
C ALA A 132 -7.34 4.04 -2.00
N VAL A 133 -6.90 3.67 -3.20
CA VAL A 133 -5.68 2.87 -3.43
C VAL A 133 -4.45 3.56 -2.86
N LEU A 134 -4.30 4.87 -3.07
CA LEU A 134 -3.19 5.64 -2.51
C LEU A 134 -3.24 5.69 -0.98
N ALA A 135 -4.42 5.86 -0.38
CA ALA A 135 -4.60 5.80 1.07
C ALA A 135 -4.22 4.42 1.62
N CYS A 136 -4.66 3.33 0.99
CA CYS A 136 -4.31 1.96 1.37
C CYS A 136 -2.81 1.67 1.20
N ALA A 137 -2.17 2.16 0.13
CA ALA A 137 -0.73 2.03 -0.09
C ALA A 137 0.05 2.78 1.01
N LEU A 138 -0.33 4.02 1.33
CA LEU A 138 0.28 4.81 2.40
C LEU A 138 0.17 4.09 3.75
N LEU A 139 -1.01 3.59 4.11
CA LEU A 139 -1.21 2.89 5.38
C LEU A 139 -0.48 1.55 5.42
N GLY A 140 -0.50 0.78 4.33
CA GLY A 140 0.27 -0.45 4.21
C GLY A 140 1.76 -0.20 4.36
N THR A 141 2.29 0.88 3.80
CA THR A 141 3.70 1.24 4.02
C THR A 141 3.99 1.69 5.45
N ALA A 142 3.07 2.38 6.13
CA ALA A 142 3.20 2.70 7.54
C ALA A 142 3.25 1.44 8.41
N VAL A 143 2.33 0.50 8.18
CA VAL A 143 2.30 -0.81 8.86
C VAL A 143 3.59 -1.57 8.60
N GLY A 144 4.05 -1.62 7.34
CA GLY A 144 5.31 -2.25 6.97
C GLY A 144 6.52 -1.61 7.67
N ALA A 145 6.57 -0.27 7.75
CA ALA A 145 7.68 0.44 8.38
C ALA A 145 7.74 0.19 9.89
N LEU A 146 6.59 0.15 10.56
CA LEU A 146 6.48 -0.12 11.99
C LEU A 146 6.72 -1.60 12.34
N THR A 147 6.38 -2.52 11.45
CA THR A 147 6.59 -3.97 11.66
C THR A 147 7.94 -4.48 11.17
N ALA A 148 8.72 -3.64 10.49
CA ALA A 148 10.03 -4.00 9.98
C ALA A 148 11.09 -4.23 11.08
N TRP A 149 12.25 -4.70 10.63
CA TRP A 149 13.43 -5.12 11.40
C TRP A 149 13.96 -4.12 12.47
N PRO A 150 13.67 -2.81 12.48
CA PRO A 150 13.99 -1.97 13.64
C PRO A 150 13.10 -2.26 14.87
N LEU A 151 11.93 -2.88 14.76
CA LEU A 151 11.06 -3.18 15.91
C LEU A 151 10.92 -4.68 16.18
N LEU A 152 10.84 -5.52 15.15
CA LEU A 152 10.66 -6.97 15.27
C LEU A 152 11.85 -7.71 14.64
N ARG A 153 12.76 -8.21 15.49
CA ARG A 153 13.95 -8.96 15.06
C ARG A 153 13.64 -10.38 14.60
N SER A 154 12.51 -10.97 15.02
CA SER A 154 12.13 -12.35 14.67
C SER A 154 11.19 -12.35 13.44
N PRO A 155 11.59 -13.00 12.33
CA PRO A 155 10.73 -13.11 11.15
C PRO A 155 9.43 -13.89 11.45
N GLY A 156 9.46 -14.80 12.43
CA GLY A 156 8.32 -15.62 12.86
C GLY A 156 7.23 -14.84 13.60
N ARG A 157 7.54 -13.67 14.19
CA ARG A 157 6.54 -12.77 14.79
C ARG A 157 6.15 -11.61 13.88
N ALA A 158 7.03 -11.23 12.95
CA ALA A 158 6.81 -10.11 12.04
C ALA A 158 5.73 -10.39 10.99
N VAL A 159 5.64 -11.62 10.44
CA VAL A 159 4.59 -11.98 9.47
C VAL A 159 3.18 -11.90 10.10
N PRO A 160 2.90 -12.59 11.23
CA PRO A 160 1.54 -12.57 11.79
C PRO A 160 1.14 -11.19 12.32
N THR A 161 2.06 -10.42 12.92
CA THR A 161 1.77 -9.05 13.37
C THR A 161 1.50 -8.10 12.21
N MET A 162 2.20 -8.25 11.09
CA MET A 162 1.94 -7.46 9.89
C MET A 162 0.59 -7.80 9.27
N LEU A 163 0.24 -9.09 9.16
CA LEU A 163 -1.08 -9.51 8.68
C LEU A 163 -2.19 -9.00 9.58
N LEU A 164 -2.02 -9.15 10.91
CA LEU A 164 -3.02 -8.76 11.90
C LEU A 164 -3.17 -7.24 11.98
N ALA A 165 -2.07 -6.48 11.89
CA ALA A 165 -2.12 -5.02 11.81
C ALA A 165 -2.73 -4.53 10.50
N ALA A 166 -2.42 -5.18 9.37
CA ALA A 166 -3.06 -4.86 8.09
C ALA A 166 -4.57 -5.12 8.16
N LEU A 167 -4.98 -6.27 8.68
CA LEU A 167 -6.38 -6.63 8.88
C LEU A 167 -7.09 -5.65 9.81
N LEU A 168 -6.52 -5.36 10.99
CA LEU A 168 -7.07 -4.39 11.93
C LEU A 168 -7.15 -2.99 11.31
N SER A 169 -6.18 -2.59 10.49
CA SER A 169 -6.25 -1.29 9.82
C SER A 169 -7.43 -1.20 8.85
N VAL A 170 -7.88 -2.31 8.28
CA VAL A 170 -9.04 -2.34 7.37
C VAL A 170 -10.36 -2.48 8.14
N VAL A 171 -10.35 -3.19 9.28
CA VAL A 171 -11.57 -3.60 10.00
C VAL A 171 -11.94 -2.65 11.14
N VAL A 172 -10.97 -1.94 11.74
CA VAL A 172 -11.24 -1.07 12.89
C VAL A 172 -11.98 0.20 12.45
N THR A 173 -13.18 0.36 12.99
CA THR A 173 -14.04 1.52 12.78
C THR A 173 -13.31 2.80 13.15
N GLY A 174 -13.27 3.77 12.23
CA GLY A 174 -12.54 5.04 12.41
C GLY A 174 -11.12 5.03 11.86
N SER A 175 -10.63 3.91 11.31
CA SER A 175 -9.39 3.92 10.54
C SER A 175 -9.57 4.66 9.20
N PRO A 176 -8.54 5.36 8.70
CA PRO A 176 -8.62 6.03 7.40
C PRO A 176 -8.80 5.05 6.23
N ALA A 177 -8.30 3.81 6.33
CA ALA A 177 -8.56 2.78 5.32
C ALA A 177 -10.03 2.34 5.31
N GLN A 178 -10.60 2.08 6.48
CA GLN A 178 -12.01 1.71 6.62
C GLN A 178 -12.91 2.84 6.12
N ALA A 179 -12.62 4.10 6.46
CA ALA A 179 -13.36 5.25 5.98
C ALA A 179 -13.31 5.41 4.45
N ALA A 180 -12.14 5.16 3.83
CA ALA A 180 -12.01 5.21 2.37
C ALA A 180 -12.80 4.08 1.68
N VAL A 181 -12.70 2.85 2.17
CA VAL A 181 -13.38 1.68 1.60
C VAL A 181 -14.89 1.74 1.84
N SER A 182 -15.33 2.00 3.07
CA SER A 182 -16.76 2.16 3.39
C SER A 182 -17.36 3.36 2.68
N GLY A 183 -16.58 4.41 2.41
CA GLY A 183 -16.99 5.54 1.58
C GLY A 183 -17.35 5.08 0.16
N LEU A 184 -16.49 4.29 -0.48
CA LEU A 184 -16.76 3.73 -1.81
C LEU A 184 -18.00 2.83 -1.83
N VAL A 185 -18.16 1.94 -0.84
CA VAL A 185 -19.35 1.08 -0.72
C VAL A 185 -20.62 1.90 -0.53
N THR A 186 -20.60 2.90 0.35
CA THR A 186 -21.75 3.80 0.58
C THR A 186 -22.05 4.66 -0.66
N GLY A 187 -21.02 5.08 -1.39
CA GLY A 187 -21.13 5.78 -2.66
C GLY A 187 -21.78 4.91 -3.74
N SER A 188 -21.40 3.63 -3.79
CA SER A 188 -21.96 2.62 -4.69
C SER A 188 -23.46 2.45 -4.45
N GLN A 189 -23.88 2.33 -3.19
CA GLN A 189 -25.30 2.24 -2.80
C GLN A 189 -26.10 3.50 -3.14
N LYS A 190 -25.50 4.69 -3.00
CA LYS A 190 -26.19 5.96 -3.26
C LYS A 190 -26.05 6.46 -4.70
N GLY A 191 -25.29 5.77 -5.55
CA GLY A 191 -24.95 6.23 -6.91
C GLY A 191 -24.12 7.53 -6.93
N THR A 192 -23.41 7.84 -5.84
CA THR A 192 -22.59 9.06 -5.71
C THR A 192 -21.11 8.71 -5.71
N VAL A 193 -20.28 9.58 -6.27
CA VAL A 193 -18.83 9.39 -6.27
C VAL A 193 -18.21 10.16 -5.10
N PRO A 194 -17.84 9.50 -3.99
CA PRO A 194 -17.16 10.17 -2.89
C PRO A 194 -15.71 10.49 -3.29
N LEU A 195 -15.21 11.65 -2.87
CA LEU A 195 -13.81 12.00 -2.96
C LEU A 195 -13.15 11.79 -1.58
N PRO A 196 -12.41 10.69 -1.34
CA PRO A 196 -11.83 10.36 -0.03
C PRO A 196 -10.58 11.20 0.27
N LEU A 197 -10.66 12.53 0.15
CA LEU A 197 -9.56 13.46 0.42
C LEU A 197 -9.19 13.47 1.91
N LEU A 198 -10.19 13.47 2.80
CA LEU A 198 -9.95 13.47 4.24
C LEU A 198 -9.26 12.17 4.71
N PRO A 199 -9.73 10.96 4.33
CA PRO A 199 -9.01 9.71 4.57
C PRO A 199 -7.58 9.71 4.02
N LEU A 200 -7.36 10.27 2.82
CA LEU A 200 -6.05 10.35 2.21
C LEU A 200 -5.09 11.25 3.02
N MET A 201 -5.56 12.42 3.45
CA MET A 201 -4.77 13.33 4.28
C MET A 201 -4.41 12.71 5.63
N ALA A 202 -5.37 12.04 6.26
CA ALA A 202 -5.14 11.31 7.50
C ALA A 202 -4.12 10.16 7.31
N ALA A 203 -4.25 9.39 6.22
CA ALA A 203 -3.29 8.35 5.86
C ALA A 203 -1.88 8.93 5.64
N ALA A 204 -1.77 10.02 4.89
CA ALA A 204 -0.50 10.69 4.63
C ALA A 204 0.17 11.17 5.93
N ALA A 205 -0.59 11.75 6.86
CA ALA A 205 -0.07 12.19 8.15
C ALA A 205 0.44 11.01 8.99
N VAL A 206 -0.35 9.92 9.11
CA VAL A 206 0.05 8.71 9.83
C VAL A 206 1.30 8.09 9.22
N THR A 207 1.37 7.99 7.90
CA THR A 207 2.54 7.45 7.21
C THR A 207 3.77 8.34 7.39
N ALA A 208 3.64 9.66 7.33
CA ALA A 208 4.75 10.57 7.59
C ALA A 208 5.32 10.39 9.01
N VAL A 209 4.46 10.26 10.03
CA VAL A 209 4.87 9.99 11.41
C VAL A 209 5.56 8.62 11.51
N ALA A 210 5.00 7.57 10.91
CA ALA A 210 5.58 6.23 10.93
C ALA A 210 6.96 6.19 10.26
N LEU A 211 7.11 6.83 9.09
CA LEU A 211 8.37 6.96 8.37
C LEU A 211 9.41 7.74 9.21
N ALA A 212 9.01 8.85 9.84
CA ALA A 212 9.89 9.62 10.71
C ALA A 212 10.38 8.80 11.90
N VAL A 213 9.48 8.10 12.60
CA VAL A 213 9.82 7.21 13.72
C VAL A 213 10.77 6.10 13.26
N ALA A 214 10.49 5.46 12.12
CA ALA A 214 11.34 4.40 11.58
C ALA A 214 12.75 4.93 11.23
N CYS A 215 12.85 6.11 10.61
CA CYS A 215 14.12 6.74 10.27
C CYS A 215 14.94 7.13 11.52
N VAL A 216 14.30 7.70 12.55
CA VAL A 216 14.95 8.04 13.82
C VAL A 216 15.41 6.78 14.57
N ARG A 217 14.64 5.69 14.52
CA ARG A 217 15.06 4.42 15.13
C ARG A 217 16.21 3.77 14.35
N ALA A 218 16.23 3.90 13.03
CA ALA A 218 17.31 3.40 12.18
C ALA A 218 18.63 4.16 12.44
N SER A 219 18.57 5.48 12.65
CA SER A 219 19.76 6.28 12.99
C SER A 219 20.35 5.95 14.35
N ARG A 220 19.50 5.69 15.36
CA ARG A 220 19.94 5.34 16.73
C ARG A 220 20.52 3.93 16.87
N ARG A 221 20.28 3.04 15.90
CA ARG A 221 20.66 1.62 15.97
C ARG A 221 21.69 1.21 14.93
N SER A 222 22.24 2.17 14.20
CA SER A 222 23.37 1.92 13.32
C SER A 222 24.64 1.87 14.17
N PRO A 223 25.46 0.81 14.04
CA PRO A 223 26.70 0.65 14.79
C PRO A 223 27.73 1.72 14.43
#